data_AF-A0A3D2X101-F1
#
_entry.id   AF-A0A3D2X101-F1
#
_cell.length_a   1.000
_cell.length_b   1.000
_cell.length_c   1.000
_cell.angle_alpha   90.00
_cell.angle_beta   90.00
_cell.angle_gamma   90.00
#
_symmetry.space_group_name_H-M   'P 1'
#
loop_
_entity.id
_entity.type
_entity.pdbx_description
1 polymer ?
#
loop_
_entity_poly.entity_id
_entity_poly.type
_entity_poly.pdbx_seq_one_letter_code
_entity_poly.pdbx_strand_id
1 'polypeptide(L)'
;ITSHPKYETVDGVLYNKDKTQLVAWPSKKSVEHLKFPSTITSLTLEESTIPTIRKVKKITLPRDLKELKQLSWYSYEEKVKGLNKGRWDSLETIEVEKGNKYFILYGGLLYKKNNMMLTLLPPKAKITTLTIPENCNRDTSYRYFFPEIPSVTKIIITGDGYNFPYELFPNLATFELSKGNKKAKLVDG
;
A
#
# COMPACT_ATOMS: atom_id res chain seq x y z
N ILE A 1 -14.76 -13.95 -30.74
CA ILE A 1 -14.81 -14.53 -29.38
C ILE A 1 -16.16 -14.17 -28.79
N THR A 2 -17.03 -15.15 -28.58
CA THR A 2 -18.37 -14.96 -27.99
C THR A 2 -18.23 -14.62 -26.51
N SER A 3 -18.97 -13.62 -26.06
CA SER A 3 -19.01 -13.22 -24.65
C SER A 3 -19.49 -14.40 -23.78
N HIS A 4 -18.72 -14.79 -22.77
CA HIS A 4 -19.15 -15.80 -21.80
C HIS A 4 -20.16 -15.16 -20.81
N PRO A 5 -21.23 -15.85 -20.40
CA PRO A 5 -22.27 -15.24 -19.55
C PRO A 5 -21.77 -14.85 -18.16
N LYS A 6 -20.75 -15.54 -17.63
CA LYS A 6 -20.25 -15.34 -16.26
C LYS A 6 -18.87 -14.66 -16.16
N TYR A 7 -18.14 -14.58 -17.27
CA TYR A 7 -16.73 -14.19 -17.24
C TYR A 7 -16.38 -13.27 -18.40
N GLU A 8 -15.38 -12.44 -18.16
CA GLU A 8 -14.83 -11.53 -19.15
C GLU A 8 -13.32 -11.46 -19.01
N THR A 9 -12.61 -11.37 -20.12
CA THR A 9 -11.17 -11.14 -20.12
C THR A 9 -10.87 -9.69 -20.46
N VAL A 10 -10.00 -9.06 -19.67
CA VAL A 10 -9.43 -7.74 -19.97
C VAL A 10 -7.93 -7.91 -20.00
N ASP A 11 -7.29 -7.57 -21.13
CA ASP A 11 -5.85 -7.72 -21.36
C ASP A 11 -5.28 -9.11 -21.00
N GLY A 12 -6.08 -10.15 -21.27
CA GLY A 12 -5.73 -11.54 -21.00
C GLY A 12 -5.85 -11.96 -19.52
N VAL A 13 -6.42 -11.12 -18.65
CA VAL A 13 -6.71 -11.43 -17.24
C VAL A 13 -8.20 -11.74 -17.10
N LEU A 14 -8.55 -12.78 -16.34
CA LEU A 14 -9.92 -13.25 -16.20
C LEU A 14 -10.61 -12.60 -15.01
N TYR A 15 -11.80 -12.05 -15.26
CA TYR A 15 -12.68 -11.45 -14.28
C TYR A 15 -14.07 -12.09 -14.34
N ASN A 16 -14.89 -11.83 -13.32
CA ASN A 16 -16.32 -12.07 -13.43
C ASN A 16 -16.93 -11.11 -14.47
N LYS A 17 -18.16 -11.40 -14.92
CA LYS A 17 -18.80 -10.67 -16.02
C LYS A 17 -18.84 -9.16 -15.79
N ASP A 18 -19.15 -8.74 -14.57
CA ASP A 18 -19.26 -7.31 -14.19
C ASP A 18 -17.91 -6.67 -13.87
N LYS A 19 -16.80 -7.43 -13.94
CA LYS A 19 -15.45 -6.98 -13.61
C LYS A 19 -15.34 -6.40 -12.19
N THR A 20 -16.12 -6.93 -11.26
CA THR A 20 -16.08 -6.56 -9.83
C THR A 20 -15.13 -7.44 -9.02
N GLN A 21 -14.73 -8.59 -9.57
CA GLN A 21 -13.82 -9.57 -8.95
C GLN A 21 -12.79 -10.09 -9.94
N LEU A 22 -11.52 -10.14 -9.49
CA LEU A 22 -10.46 -10.87 -10.17
C LEU A 22 -10.68 -12.37 -9.99
N VAL A 23 -10.77 -13.11 -11.09
CA VAL A 23 -10.96 -14.57 -11.06
C VAL A 23 -9.64 -15.29 -11.24
N ALA A 24 -8.82 -14.88 -12.22
CA ALA A 24 -7.50 -15.49 -12.42
C ALA A 24 -6.52 -14.53 -13.10
N TRP A 25 -5.28 -14.54 -12.59
CA TRP A 25 -4.13 -13.90 -13.22
C TRP A 25 -3.25 -14.97 -13.90
N PRO A 26 -2.88 -14.81 -15.19
CA PRO A 26 -2.01 -15.78 -15.85
C PRO A 26 -0.64 -15.87 -15.17
N SER A 27 -0.19 -17.08 -14.84
CA SER A 27 1.00 -17.32 -13.99
C SER A 27 2.30 -16.71 -14.52
N LYS A 28 2.44 -16.58 -15.85
CA LYS A 28 3.61 -15.97 -16.50
C LYS A 28 3.42 -14.50 -16.86
N LYS A 29 2.22 -13.94 -16.71
CA LYS A 29 1.97 -12.52 -17.02
C LYS A 29 2.68 -11.66 -15.98
N SER A 30 3.69 -10.91 -16.41
CA SER A 30 4.47 -10.01 -15.59
C SER A 30 4.23 -8.57 -16.05
N VAL A 31 3.96 -7.67 -15.12
CA VAL A 31 3.78 -6.24 -15.38
C VAL A 31 4.55 -5.42 -14.35
N GLU A 32 5.11 -4.28 -14.76
CA GLU A 32 5.68 -3.33 -13.81
C GLU A 32 4.61 -2.41 -13.21
N HIS A 33 3.54 -2.12 -13.97
CA HIS A 33 2.38 -1.37 -13.52
C HIS A 33 1.16 -2.28 -13.41
N LEU A 34 0.74 -2.57 -12.19
CA LEU A 34 -0.46 -3.32 -11.89
C LEU A 34 -1.69 -2.42 -11.94
N LYS A 35 -2.58 -2.69 -12.90
CA LYS A 35 -3.87 -2.01 -13.09
C LYS A 35 -5.00 -3.03 -13.10
N PHE A 36 -6.18 -2.57 -12.71
CA PHE A 36 -7.41 -3.35 -12.75
C PHE A 36 -8.55 -2.48 -13.29
N PRO A 37 -9.65 -3.08 -13.77
CA PRO A 37 -10.86 -2.33 -14.07
C PRO A 37 -11.33 -1.50 -12.87
N SER A 38 -11.79 -0.26 -13.13
CA SER A 38 -12.28 0.67 -12.10
C SER A 38 -13.41 0.09 -11.24
N THR A 39 -14.12 -0.92 -11.75
CA THR A 39 -15.27 -1.58 -11.14
C THR A 39 -14.92 -2.63 -10.09
N ILE A 40 -13.65 -3.03 -9.94
CA ILE A 40 -13.27 -4.03 -8.93
C ILE A 40 -13.58 -3.50 -7.53
N THR A 41 -14.29 -4.30 -6.73
CA THR A 41 -14.68 -3.93 -5.38
C THR A 41 -13.81 -4.57 -4.29
N SER A 42 -13.16 -5.70 -4.59
CA SER A 42 -12.24 -6.40 -3.68
C SER A 42 -11.03 -6.94 -4.43
N LEU A 43 -9.85 -6.78 -3.85
CA LEU A 43 -8.59 -7.36 -4.34
C LEU A 43 -7.88 -8.12 -3.24
N THR A 44 -7.33 -9.29 -3.59
CA THR A 44 -6.34 -9.99 -2.77
C THR A 44 -4.99 -9.88 -3.47
N LEU A 45 -4.02 -9.25 -2.80
CA LEU A 45 -2.70 -8.96 -3.37
C LEU A 45 -1.64 -9.89 -2.78
N GLU A 46 -1.54 -11.10 -3.32
CA GLU A 46 -0.57 -12.12 -2.92
C GLU A 46 -0.10 -12.97 -4.10
N GLU A 47 0.99 -13.73 -3.92
CA GLU A 47 1.60 -14.54 -4.97
C GLU A 47 0.73 -15.66 -5.50
N SER A 48 -0.10 -16.27 -4.66
CA SER A 48 -1.11 -17.26 -5.08
C SER A 48 -2.13 -16.65 -6.03
N THR A 49 -2.41 -15.35 -5.92
CA THR A 49 -3.33 -14.63 -6.81
C THR A 49 -2.61 -14.02 -8.02
N ILE A 50 -1.41 -13.44 -7.80
CA ILE A 50 -0.58 -12.77 -8.81
C ILE A 50 0.87 -13.26 -8.62
N PRO A 51 1.30 -14.34 -9.30
CA PRO A 51 2.62 -14.95 -9.05
C PRO A 51 3.82 -14.04 -9.28
N THR A 52 3.67 -13.00 -10.11
CA THR A 52 4.74 -12.06 -10.45
C THR A 52 4.68 -10.76 -9.65
N ILE A 53 3.90 -10.69 -8.56
CA ILE A 53 3.62 -9.46 -7.81
C ILE A 53 4.89 -8.76 -7.30
N ARG A 54 5.96 -9.53 -6.97
CA ARG A 54 7.27 -8.99 -6.57
C ARG A 54 7.95 -8.11 -7.63
N LYS A 55 7.56 -8.21 -8.90
CA LYS A 55 8.12 -7.41 -10.01
C LYS A 55 7.36 -6.10 -10.24
N VAL A 56 6.24 -5.89 -9.55
CA VAL A 56 5.42 -4.69 -9.71
C VAL A 56 6.12 -3.52 -9.03
N LYS A 57 6.35 -2.46 -9.80
CA LYS A 57 6.91 -1.18 -9.34
C LYS A 57 5.83 -0.15 -9.04
N LYS A 58 4.66 -0.29 -9.65
CA LYS A 58 3.54 0.65 -9.51
C LYS A 58 2.21 -0.07 -9.42
N ILE A 59 1.33 0.40 -8.53
CA ILE A 59 -0.08 -0.04 -8.49
C ILE A 59 -1.01 1.17 -8.54
N THR A 60 -2.10 1.06 -9.31
CA THR A 60 -3.21 2.03 -9.27
C THR A 60 -4.42 1.35 -8.63
N LEU A 61 -4.88 1.86 -7.48
CA LEU A 61 -6.07 1.34 -6.81
C LEU A 61 -7.33 1.79 -7.57
N PRO A 62 -8.20 0.84 -7.97
CA PRO A 62 -9.42 1.13 -8.72
C PRO A 62 -10.39 2.05 -7.99
N ARG A 63 -11.17 2.83 -8.73
CA ARG A 63 -12.19 3.73 -8.18
C ARG A 63 -13.15 3.04 -7.20
N ASP A 64 -13.68 1.87 -7.54
CA ASP A 64 -14.74 1.23 -6.76
C ASP A 64 -14.19 0.24 -5.71
N LEU A 65 -12.86 0.15 -5.56
CA LEU A 65 -12.21 -0.74 -4.61
C LEU A 65 -12.57 -0.36 -3.18
N LYS A 66 -13.19 -1.30 -2.46
CA LYS A 66 -13.66 -1.16 -1.08
C LYS A 66 -12.80 -1.95 -0.10
N GLU A 67 -12.34 -3.11 -0.56
CA GLU A 67 -11.60 -4.07 0.26
C GLU A 67 -10.28 -4.43 -0.41
N LEU A 68 -9.20 -4.25 0.34
CA LEU A 68 -7.87 -4.65 -0.05
C LEU A 68 -7.38 -5.68 0.96
N LYS A 69 -7.41 -6.95 0.56
CA LYS A 69 -6.90 -8.07 1.36
C LYS A 69 -5.42 -8.22 1.06
N GLN A 70 -4.60 -7.91 2.04
CA GLN A 70 -3.16 -8.13 1.98
C GLN A 70 -2.76 -8.90 3.24
N LEU A 71 -2.04 -10.01 3.05
CA LEU A 71 -1.32 -10.66 4.15
C LEU A 71 -0.09 -9.82 4.52
N SER A 72 0.45 -10.06 5.71
CA SER A 72 1.73 -9.50 6.16
C SER A 72 2.77 -9.42 5.02
N TRP A 73 3.49 -8.30 4.91
CA TRP A 73 4.47 -8.06 3.85
C TRP A 73 5.51 -9.18 3.72
N TYR A 74 5.83 -9.78 4.86
CA TYR A 74 6.61 -11.01 5.00
C TYR A 74 5.68 -12.14 5.39
N SER A 75 5.83 -13.33 4.80
CA SER A 75 5.20 -14.50 5.40
C SER A 75 5.83 -14.80 6.77
N TYR A 76 5.04 -15.34 7.70
CA TYR A 76 5.56 -15.79 9.00
C TYR A 76 6.74 -16.77 8.81
N GLU A 77 6.64 -17.65 7.83
CA GLU A 77 7.68 -18.60 7.46
C GLU A 77 8.98 -17.95 6.96
N GLU A 78 8.89 -16.95 6.08
CA GLU A 78 10.08 -16.23 5.60
C GLU A 78 10.77 -15.48 6.74
N LYS A 79 9.99 -14.95 7.69
CA LYS A 79 10.53 -14.26 8.86
C LYS A 79 11.28 -15.22 9.79
N VAL A 80 10.69 -16.38 10.13
CA VAL A 80 11.38 -17.37 11.01
C VAL A 80 12.61 -17.98 10.35
N LYS A 81 12.67 -18.00 9.01
CA LYS A 81 13.82 -18.47 8.24
C LYS A 81 14.84 -17.36 7.93
N GLY A 82 14.62 -16.13 8.41
CA GLY A 82 15.50 -14.98 8.14
C GLY A 82 15.61 -14.58 6.67
N LEU A 83 14.67 -15.04 5.83
CA LEU A 83 14.70 -14.81 4.39
C LEU A 83 14.24 -13.39 4.02
N ASN A 84 13.46 -12.73 4.90
CA ASN A 84 12.98 -11.34 4.81
C ASN A 84 12.60 -10.89 3.39
N LYS A 85 12.08 -11.81 2.57
CA LYS A 85 11.75 -11.55 1.18
C LYS A 85 10.34 -10.98 1.16
N GLY A 86 10.18 -9.68 1.03
CA GLY A 86 8.87 -9.05 1.05
C GLY A 86 8.13 -9.22 -0.27
N ARG A 87 6.81 -9.39 -0.20
CA ARG A 87 5.95 -9.67 -1.38
C ARG A 87 5.95 -8.54 -2.41
N TRP A 88 6.38 -7.35 -2.01
CA TRP A 88 6.28 -6.11 -2.78
C TRP A 88 7.59 -5.30 -2.77
N ASP A 89 8.74 -5.96 -2.65
CA ASP A 89 10.05 -5.31 -2.47
C ASP A 89 10.48 -4.39 -3.63
N SER A 90 9.84 -4.48 -4.79
CA SER A 90 10.08 -3.59 -5.94
C SER A 90 9.15 -2.39 -6.01
N LEU A 91 8.16 -2.27 -5.12
CA LEU A 91 7.12 -1.25 -5.23
C LEU A 91 7.68 0.15 -4.94
N GLU A 92 7.59 1.02 -5.94
CA GLU A 92 8.11 2.38 -5.95
C GLU A 92 7.00 3.42 -5.77
N THR A 93 5.80 3.16 -6.31
CA THR A 93 4.72 4.16 -6.33
C THR A 93 3.33 3.53 -6.22
N ILE A 94 2.46 4.23 -5.50
CA ILE A 94 1.05 3.89 -5.37
C ILE A 94 0.24 5.06 -5.92
N GLU A 95 -0.80 4.75 -6.69
CA GLU A 95 -1.81 5.70 -7.15
C GLU A 95 -3.19 5.26 -6.69
N VAL A 96 -4.10 6.22 -6.49
CA VAL A 96 -5.51 5.95 -6.23
C VAL A 96 -6.31 6.64 -7.31
N GLU A 97 -7.12 5.88 -8.03
CA GLU A 97 -7.99 6.44 -9.08
C GLU A 97 -8.94 7.48 -8.50
N LYS A 98 -9.14 8.59 -9.24
CA LYS A 98 -10.01 9.68 -8.82
C LYS A 98 -11.42 9.14 -8.52
N GLY A 99 -11.95 9.52 -7.36
CA GLY A 99 -13.28 9.12 -6.91
C GLY A 99 -13.31 7.88 -6.03
N ASN A 100 -12.17 7.24 -5.74
CA ASN A 100 -12.16 6.17 -4.73
C ASN A 100 -12.62 6.70 -3.37
N LYS A 101 -13.66 6.06 -2.81
CA LYS A 101 -14.32 6.49 -1.55
C LYS A 101 -13.74 5.84 -0.29
N TYR A 102 -12.86 4.85 -0.42
CA TYR A 102 -12.41 3.98 0.68
C TYR A 102 -10.92 4.10 0.98
N PHE A 103 -10.10 4.49 0.01
CA PHE A 103 -8.66 4.63 0.15
C PHE A 103 -8.18 6.02 -0.24
N ILE A 104 -7.10 6.47 0.39
CA ILE A 104 -6.47 7.76 0.15
C ILE A 104 -4.95 7.64 0.20
N LEU A 105 -4.26 8.42 -0.62
CA LEU A 105 -2.82 8.62 -0.48
C LEU A 105 -2.57 9.82 0.41
N TYR A 106 -1.67 9.64 1.36
CA TYR A 106 -1.17 10.73 2.19
C TYR A 106 0.34 10.56 2.32
N GLY A 107 1.11 11.58 1.90
CA GLY A 107 2.57 11.49 1.88
C GLY A 107 3.14 10.35 1.02
N GLY A 108 2.38 9.86 0.03
CA GLY A 108 2.78 8.72 -0.81
C GLY A 108 2.50 7.33 -0.23
N LEU A 109 1.94 7.26 0.99
CA LEU A 109 1.50 6.01 1.63
C LEU A 109 -0.02 5.84 1.47
N LEU A 110 -0.50 4.60 1.40
CA LEU A 110 -1.92 4.29 1.25
C LEU A 110 -2.59 4.09 2.60
N TYR A 111 -3.71 4.77 2.80
CA TYR A 111 -4.55 4.65 3.99
C TYR A 111 -5.97 4.26 3.64
N LYS A 112 -6.62 3.51 4.53
CA LYS A 112 -8.07 3.33 4.53
C LYS A 112 -8.73 4.58 5.12
N LYS A 113 -9.64 5.22 4.39
CA LYS A 113 -10.21 6.54 4.74
C LYS A 113 -10.98 6.58 6.05
N ASN A 114 -11.72 5.52 6.38
CA ASN A 114 -12.67 5.55 7.51
C ASN A 114 -11.97 5.66 8.88
N ASN A 115 -10.77 5.09 9.01
CA ASN A 115 -10.00 5.08 10.25
C ASN A 115 -8.54 5.49 10.07
N MET A 116 -8.18 5.98 8.88
CA MET A 116 -6.82 6.34 8.49
C MET A 116 -5.79 5.25 8.83
N MET A 117 -6.15 4.00 8.61
CA MET A 117 -5.28 2.84 8.82
C MET A 117 -4.30 2.70 7.67
N LEU A 118 -3.01 2.68 8.00
CA LEU A 118 -1.95 2.44 7.03
C LEU A 118 -2.14 1.05 6.41
N THR A 119 -2.19 0.99 5.09
CA THR A 119 -2.58 -0.22 4.35
C THR A 119 -1.49 -0.69 3.40
N LEU A 120 -0.76 0.22 2.75
CA LEU A 120 0.29 -0.14 1.80
C LEU A 120 1.40 0.93 1.77
N LEU A 121 2.65 0.47 1.73
CA LEU A 121 3.86 1.30 1.67
C LEU A 121 4.69 0.90 0.44
N PRO A 122 5.30 1.85 -0.29
CA PRO A 122 6.24 1.53 -1.36
C PRO A 122 7.69 1.54 -0.83
N PRO A 123 8.34 0.39 -0.56
CA PRO A 123 9.71 0.34 0.02
C PRO A 123 10.80 0.92 -0.89
N LYS A 124 10.55 0.99 -2.20
CA LYS A 124 11.47 1.59 -3.18
C LYS A 124 11.06 3.02 -3.55
N ALA A 125 10.11 3.61 -2.83
CA ALA A 125 9.74 5.00 -3.04
C ALA A 125 10.95 5.92 -2.87
N LYS A 126 10.96 7.02 -3.60
CA LYS A 126 11.94 8.10 -3.48
C LYS A 126 11.37 9.28 -2.68
N ILE A 127 10.67 8.98 -1.59
CA ILE A 127 10.03 9.97 -0.72
C ILE A 127 11.06 10.39 0.34
N THR A 128 11.56 11.61 0.28
CA THR A 128 12.52 12.13 1.26
C THR A 128 11.84 12.75 2.48
N THR A 129 10.73 13.46 2.23
CA THR A 129 9.89 14.07 3.27
C THR A 129 8.52 13.43 3.27
N LEU A 130 8.18 12.79 4.38
CA LEU A 130 6.87 12.17 4.59
C LEU A 130 6.02 13.09 5.47
N THR A 131 4.80 13.41 5.04
CA THR A 131 3.80 14.03 5.93
C THR A 131 2.90 12.93 6.46
N ILE A 132 2.68 12.87 7.77
CA ILE A 132 1.76 11.91 8.39
C ILE A 132 0.44 12.59 8.74
N PRO A 133 -0.73 11.95 8.52
CA PRO A 133 -2.02 12.57 8.79
C PRO A 133 -2.32 12.60 10.30
N GLU A 134 -3.01 13.64 10.74
CA GLU A 134 -3.27 13.93 12.16
C GLU A 134 -3.99 12.79 12.90
N ASN A 135 -4.85 12.07 12.20
CA ASN A 135 -5.70 11.00 12.72
C ASN A 135 -5.26 9.61 12.24
N CYS A 136 -3.99 9.43 11.88
CA CYS A 136 -3.43 8.11 11.55
C CYS A 136 -3.78 7.07 12.63
N ASN A 137 -4.22 5.89 12.21
CA ASN A 137 -4.48 4.80 13.13
C ASN A 137 -3.19 4.41 13.89
N ARG A 138 -3.36 4.07 15.17
CA ARG A 138 -2.29 3.74 16.10
C ARG A 138 -2.22 2.22 16.25
N ASP A 139 -1.34 1.59 15.48
CA ASP A 139 -1.14 0.14 15.57
C ASP A 139 0.35 -0.19 15.67
N THR A 140 0.76 -0.65 16.85
CA THR A 140 2.16 -1.04 17.12
C THR A 140 2.59 -2.31 16.41
N SER A 141 1.66 -3.03 15.76
CA SER A 141 1.95 -4.26 15.02
C SER A 141 2.52 -4.01 13.62
N TYR A 142 2.47 -2.77 13.13
CA TYR A 142 2.94 -2.38 11.80
C TYR A 142 4.38 -2.80 11.50
N ARG A 143 5.31 -2.69 12.45
CA ARG A 143 6.71 -3.20 12.30
C ARG A 143 6.84 -4.67 11.95
N TYR A 144 5.82 -5.48 12.23
CA TYR A 144 5.85 -6.90 11.93
C TYR A 144 5.33 -7.20 10.53
N PHE A 145 4.61 -6.26 9.93
CA PHE A 145 3.81 -6.51 8.74
C PHE A 145 4.13 -5.59 7.57
N PHE A 146 4.89 -4.52 7.79
CA PHE A 146 5.26 -3.56 6.76
C PHE A 146 6.77 -3.53 6.53
N PRO A 147 7.20 -3.16 5.31
CA PRO A 147 8.61 -3.01 5.00
C PRO A 147 9.13 -1.67 5.50
N GLU A 148 10.46 -1.56 5.49
CA GLU A 148 11.13 -0.28 5.64
C GLU A 148 11.06 0.58 4.35
N ILE A 149 11.03 1.90 4.52
CA ILE A 149 11.23 2.90 3.46
C ILE A 149 12.48 3.73 3.82
N PRO A 150 13.68 3.30 3.42
CA PRO A 150 14.94 3.96 3.78
C PRO A 150 15.15 5.32 3.12
N SER A 151 14.31 5.72 2.17
CA SER A 151 14.45 7.03 1.52
C SER A 151 13.92 8.20 2.36
N VAL A 152 13.07 7.93 3.36
CA VAL A 152 12.50 8.97 4.22
C VAL A 152 13.53 9.41 5.25
N THR A 153 13.90 10.68 5.20
CA THR A 153 14.84 11.32 6.13
C THR A 153 14.20 12.38 7.00
N LYS A 154 12.99 12.82 6.65
CA LYS A 154 12.23 13.83 7.36
C LYS A 154 10.75 13.45 7.48
N ILE A 155 10.18 13.61 8.67
CA ILE A 155 8.74 13.48 8.88
C ILE A 155 8.13 14.80 9.35
N ILE A 156 7.03 15.21 8.69
CA ILE A 156 6.18 16.32 9.11
C ILE A 156 4.97 15.76 9.85
N ILE A 157 4.86 16.11 11.12
CA ILE A 157 3.79 15.69 12.03
C ILE A 157 2.67 16.72 11.99
N THR A 158 1.48 16.30 11.54
CA THR A 158 0.28 17.17 11.51
C THR A 158 -0.58 17.07 12.77
N GLY A 159 -0.48 15.97 13.52
CA GLY A 159 -1.20 15.74 14.78
C GLY A 159 -0.28 15.66 16.00
N ASP A 160 -0.57 14.73 16.91
CA ASP A 160 0.31 14.45 18.05
C ASP A 160 1.47 13.49 17.73
N GLY A 161 1.41 12.80 16.59
CA GLY A 161 2.45 11.86 16.14
C GLY A 161 2.55 10.60 17.01
N TYR A 162 1.60 10.35 17.91
CA TYR A 162 1.70 9.23 18.84
C TYR A 162 1.42 7.89 18.16
N ASN A 163 2.22 6.86 18.49
CA ASN A 163 2.11 5.48 17.96
C ASN A 163 2.13 5.36 16.42
N PHE A 164 2.76 6.30 15.73
CA PHE A 164 3.12 6.11 14.33
C PHE A 164 4.35 5.18 14.23
N PRO A 165 4.43 4.27 13.24
CA PRO A 165 5.50 3.28 13.16
C PRO A 165 6.79 3.89 12.57
N TYR A 166 7.45 4.76 13.33
CA TYR A 166 8.66 5.47 12.93
C TYR A 166 9.83 4.53 12.59
N GLU A 167 9.85 3.33 13.17
CA GLU A 167 10.81 2.28 12.92
C GLU A 167 10.82 1.78 11.45
N LEU A 168 9.77 2.06 10.68
CA LEU A 168 9.72 1.75 9.25
C LEU A 168 10.61 2.69 8.42
N PHE A 169 11.23 3.71 9.02
CA PHE A 169 12.03 4.72 8.33
C PHE A 169 13.44 4.75 8.92
N PRO A 170 14.32 3.79 8.58
CA PRO A 170 15.59 3.58 9.25
C PRO A 170 16.58 4.75 9.10
N ASN A 171 16.41 5.59 8.07
CA ASN A 171 17.24 6.77 7.82
C ASN A 171 16.58 8.09 8.25
N LEU A 172 15.51 8.02 9.04
CA LEU A 172 14.82 9.18 9.58
C LEU A 172 15.76 10.00 10.46
N ALA A 173 16.02 11.25 10.06
CA ALA A 173 16.98 12.13 10.73
C ALA A 173 16.29 13.28 11.47
N THR A 174 15.14 13.76 10.97
CA THR A 174 14.52 14.98 11.51
C THR A 174 12.99 14.89 11.56
N PHE A 175 12.43 15.61 12.53
CA PHE A 175 11.00 15.86 12.64
C PHE A 175 10.70 17.34 12.45
N GLU A 176 9.56 17.64 11.84
CA GLU A 176 8.98 18.98 11.80
C GLU A 176 7.51 18.90 12.22
N LEU A 177 7.00 19.96 12.85
CA LEU A 177 5.57 20.11 13.07
C LEU A 177 4.96 20.92 11.93
N SER A 178 3.84 20.46 11.38
CA SER A 178 3.13 21.25 10.38
C SER A 178 2.76 22.63 10.93
N LYS A 179 2.74 23.65 10.07
CA LYS A 179 2.32 25.01 10.44
C LYS A 179 0.98 24.98 11.21
N GLY A 180 0.99 25.54 12.41
CA GLY A 180 -0.20 25.64 13.27
C GLY A 180 -0.53 24.37 14.07
N ASN A 181 0.35 23.37 14.10
CA ASN A 181 0.20 22.20 14.97
C ASN A 181 0.23 22.66 16.46
N LYS A 182 -0.84 22.33 17.19
CA LYS A 182 -1.01 22.62 18.63
C LYS A 182 -0.99 21.37 19.51
N LYS A 183 -0.80 20.19 18.90
CA LYS A 183 -0.94 18.87 19.53
C LYS A 183 0.40 18.25 19.91
N ALA A 184 1.49 18.71 19.32
CA ALA A 184 2.85 18.29 19.63
C ALA A 184 3.76 19.50 19.83
N LYS A 185 4.90 19.27 20.49
CA LYS A 185 5.98 20.25 20.66
C LYS A 185 7.30 19.52 20.43
N LEU A 186 8.18 20.09 19.63
CA LEU A 186 9.58 19.64 19.55
C LEU A 186 10.32 20.21 20.77
N VAL A 187 11.08 19.35 21.44
CA VAL A 187 11.95 19.71 22.56
C VAL A 187 13.38 19.41 22.12
N ASP A 188 14.29 20.34 22.32
CA ASP A 188 15.69 20.16 21.96
C ASP A 188 16.31 19.04 22.82
N GLY A 189 17.05 18.13 22.19
CA GLY A 189 17.70 16.96 22.81
C GLY A 189 18.64 16.25 21.85
#